data_AF-C9RFW4-F1
#
_entry.id   AF-C9RFW4-F1
#
_cell.length_a   1.000
_cell.length_b   1.000
_cell.length_c   1.000
_cell.angle_alpha   90.00
_cell.angle_beta   90.00
_cell.angle_gamma   90.00
#
_symmetry.space_group_name_H-M   'P 1'
#
loop_
_entity.id
_entity.type
_entity.pdbx_description
1 polymer ?
#
loop_
_entity_poly.entity_id
_entity_poly.type
_entity_poly.pdbx_seq_one_letter_code
_entity_poly.pdbx_strand_id
1 'polypeptide(L)'
;MNIKTENIVASLSYLSTFILLFVVPLLFLIIFNKNGFIKFHSLQALLLVVIYLLVGTGIATIYLYFGLYLMYSTPPLLDNAFYCFLIVWLIVYVILCIVGAYKASGGEKFKLPIIGNIAERMIT
;
A
#
# COMPACT_ATOMS: atom_id res chain seq x y z
N MET A 1 -22.92 -6.06 11.23
CA MET A 1 -22.31 -4.87 11.88
C MET A 1 -23.10 -3.65 11.36
N ASN A 2 -23.11 -2.50 12.03
CA ASN A 2 -23.81 -1.34 11.44
C ASN A 2 -22.92 -0.72 10.34
N ILE A 3 -23.54 -0.04 9.38
CA ILE A 3 -22.85 0.53 8.20
C ILE A 3 -21.70 1.47 8.62
N LYS A 4 -21.92 2.29 9.65
CA LYS A 4 -20.90 3.24 10.14
C LYS A 4 -19.65 2.51 10.65
N THR A 5 -19.82 1.41 11.39
CA THR A 5 -18.69 0.60 11.86
C THR A 5 -17.99 -0.11 10.70
N GLU A 6 -18.72 -0.58 9.69
CA GLU A 6 -18.13 -1.19 8.48
C GLU A 6 -17.24 -0.21 7.72
N ASN A 7 -17.70 1.03 7.53
CA ASN A 7 -16.93 2.11 6.92
C ASN A 7 -15.66 2.43 7.71
N ILE A 8 -15.75 2.50 9.04
CA ILE A 8 -14.60 2.75 9.92
C ILE A 8 -13.57 1.62 9.81
N VAL A 9 -13.99 0.36 9.88
CA VAL A 9 -13.09 -0.79 9.78
C VAL A 9 -12.43 -0.87 8.40
N ALA A 10 -13.18 -0.61 7.33
CA ALA A 10 -12.64 -0.54 5.98
C ALA A 10 -11.61 0.59 5.83
N SER A 11 -11.88 1.78 6.41
CA SER A 11 -10.93 2.90 6.44
C SER A 11 -9.65 2.57 7.21
N LEU A 12 -9.80 1.92 8.37
CA LEU A 12 -8.68 1.46 9.20
C LEU A 12 -7.78 0.43 8.49
N SER A 13 -8.29 -0.29 7.49
CA SER A 13 -7.46 -1.18 6.67
C SER A 13 -6.28 -0.45 6.03
N TYR A 14 -6.45 0.82 5.66
CA TYR A 14 -5.40 1.66 5.05
C TYR A 14 -4.59 2.40 6.11
N LEU A 15 -5.24 3.04 7.08
CA LEU A 15 -4.56 3.90 8.05
C LEU A 15 -3.65 3.10 8.99
N SER A 16 -4.05 1.89 9.35
CA SER A 16 -3.25 1.01 10.19
C SER A 16 -1.92 0.61 9.55
N THR A 17 -1.79 0.72 8.23
CA THR A 17 -0.55 0.37 7.52
C THR A 17 0.62 1.28 7.89
N PHE A 18 0.36 2.49 8.40
CA PHE A 18 1.41 3.40 8.86
C PHE A 18 2.07 2.96 10.17
N ILE A 19 1.40 2.11 10.95
CA ILE A 19 1.87 1.66 12.27
C ILE A 19 2.22 0.17 12.22
N LEU A 20 1.36 -0.63 11.60
CA LEU A 20 1.40 -2.09 11.61
C LEU A 20 1.54 -2.70 10.20
N LEU A 21 1.93 -1.88 9.22
CA LEU A 21 2.26 -2.30 7.85
C LEU A 21 1.20 -3.24 7.24
N PHE A 22 1.45 -4.54 7.18
CA PHE A 22 0.52 -5.53 6.62
C PHE A 22 -0.35 -6.25 7.67
N VAL A 23 -0.02 -6.16 8.96
CA VAL A 23 -0.60 -7.02 10.01
C VAL A 23 -2.09 -6.78 10.15
N VAL A 24 -2.51 -5.53 10.31
CA VAL A 24 -3.93 -5.18 10.50
C VAL A 24 -4.79 -5.48 9.27
N PRO A 25 -4.44 -5.06 8.03
CA PRO A 25 -5.25 -5.44 6.87
C PRO A 25 -5.32 -6.96 6.67
N LEU A 26 -4.26 -7.71 7.00
CA LEU A 26 -4.30 -9.17 7.00
C LEU A 26 -5.27 -9.74 8.05
N LEU A 27 -5.23 -9.24 9.29
CA LEU A 27 -6.16 -9.65 10.34
C LEU A 27 -7.61 -9.34 9.94
N PHE A 28 -7.86 -8.17 9.35
CA PHE A 28 -9.20 -7.80 8.91
C PHE A 28 -9.71 -8.69 7.78
N LEU A 29 -8.85 -9.14 6.86
CA LEU A 29 -9.22 -10.14 5.85
C LEU A 29 -9.68 -11.45 6.47
N ILE A 30 -9.02 -11.90 7.54
CA ILE A 30 -9.34 -13.17 8.20
C ILE A 30 -10.60 -13.03 9.04
N ILE A 31 -10.68 -11.98 9.87
CA ILE A 31 -11.77 -11.74 10.84
C ILE A 31 -13.07 -11.36 10.13
N PHE A 32 -13.00 -10.49 9.13
CA PHE A 32 -14.18 -9.95 8.43
C PHE A 32 -14.40 -10.61 7.07
N ASN A 33 -13.97 -11.86 6.88
CA ASN A 33 -14.02 -12.57 5.60
C ASN A 33 -15.43 -12.73 4.98
N LYS A 34 -16.50 -12.59 5.79
CA LYS A 34 -17.90 -12.62 5.34
C LYS A 34 -18.43 -11.25 4.90
N ASN A 35 -17.80 -10.16 5.32
CA ASN A 35 -18.21 -8.82 4.90
C ASN A 35 -17.45 -8.44 3.62
N GLY A 36 -18.11 -8.48 2.47
CA GLY A 36 -17.49 -8.21 1.17
C GLY A 36 -16.88 -6.82 1.04
N PHE A 37 -17.41 -5.82 1.74
CA PHE A 37 -16.92 -4.45 1.72
C PHE A 37 -15.59 -4.33 2.49
N ILE A 38 -15.55 -4.78 3.75
CA ILE A 38 -14.31 -4.79 4.55
C ILE A 38 -13.27 -5.69 3.89
N LYS A 39 -13.67 -6.91 3.46
CA LYS A 39 -12.77 -7.85 2.77
C LYS A 39 -12.11 -7.22 1.56
N PHE A 40 -12.86 -6.50 0.73
CA PHE A 40 -12.32 -5.79 -0.43
C PHE A 40 -11.28 -4.73 -0.03
N HIS A 41 -11.62 -3.85 0.91
CA HIS A 41 -10.72 -2.77 1.32
C HIS A 41 -9.49 -3.27 2.05
N SER A 42 -9.62 -4.33 2.86
CA SER A 42 -8.49 -4.99 3.52
C SER A 42 -7.56 -5.67 2.51
N LEU A 43 -8.10 -6.30 1.46
CA LEU A 43 -7.26 -6.89 0.41
C LEU A 43 -6.55 -5.82 -0.43
N GLN A 44 -7.27 -4.77 -0.83
CA GLN A 44 -6.69 -3.65 -1.58
C GLN A 44 -5.57 -2.97 -0.78
N ALA A 45 -5.76 -2.75 0.52
CA ALA A 45 -4.73 -2.21 1.41
C ALA A 45 -3.53 -3.16 1.57
N LEU A 46 -3.77 -4.46 1.72
CA LEU A 46 -2.70 -5.46 1.82
C LEU A 46 -1.86 -5.51 0.53
N LEU A 47 -2.50 -5.50 -0.64
CA LEU A 47 -1.81 -5.47 -1.93
C LEU A 47 -1.01 -4.18 -2.10
N LEU A 48 -1.53 -3.04 -1.65
CA LEU A 48 -0.83 -1.76 -1.68
C LEU A 48 0.46 -1.81 -0.86
N VAL A 49 0.42 -2.43 0.34
CA VAL A 49 1.62 -2.66 1.18
C VAL A 49 2.62 -3.58 0.47
N VAL A 50 2.15 -4.69 -0.09
CA VAL A 50 3.02 -5.65 -0.80
C VAL A 50 3.73 -4.96 -1.99
N ILE A 51 3.01 -4.20 -2.81
CA ILE A 51 3.58 -3.47 -3.95
C ILE A 51 4.58 -2.41 -3.46
N TYR A 52 4.23 -1.66 -2.42
CA TYR A 52 5.12 -0.66 -1.81
C TYR A 52 6.46 -1.27 -1.40
N LEU A 53 6.43 -2.40 -0.70
CA LEU A 53 7.63 -3.10 -0.24
C LEU A 53 8.41 -3.72 -1.40
N LEU A 54 7.75 -4.40 -2.34
CA LEU A 54 8.43 -5.08 -3.45
C LEU A 54 9.16 -4.09 -4.37
N VAL A 55 8.51 -2.98 -4.74
CA VAL A 55 9.12 -1.97 -5.60
C VAL A 55 10.23 -1.22 -4.85
N GLY A 56 9.98 -0.82 -3.60
CA GLY A 56 10.97 -0.11 -2.78
C GLY A 56 12.22 -0.95 -2.51
N THR A 57 12.05 -2.22 -2.12
CA THR A 57 13.18 -3.13 -1.87
C THR A 57 13.91 -3.49 -3.16
N GLY A 58 13.19 -3.76 -4.26
CA GLY A 58 13.82 -4.05 -5.55
C GLY A 58 14.72 -2.92 -6.04
N ILE A 59 14.24 -1.67 -5.96
CA ILE A 59 15.03 -0.51 -6.38
C ILE A 59 16.20 -0.24 -5.43
N ALA A 60 16.01 -0.42 -4.12
CA ALA A 60 17.09 -0.32 -3.14
C ALA A 60 18.19 -1.37 -3.37
N THR A 61 17.83 -2.61 -3.70
CA THR A 61 18.80 -3.68 -4.00
C THR A 61 19.57 -3.39 -5.29
N ILE A 62 18.89 -2.91 -6.34
CA ILE A 62 19.55 -2.49 -7.59
C ILE A 62 20.55 -1.37 -7.29
N TYR A 63 20.13 -0.33 -6.57
CA TYR A 63 21.00 0.77 -6.18
C TYR A 63 22.21 0.30 -5.37
N LEU A 64 22.01 -0.57 -4.37
CA LEU A 64 23.10 -1.10 -3.57
C LEU A 64 24.11 -1.89 -4.41
N TYR A 65 23.64 -2.72 -5.34
CA TYR A 65 24.50 -3.52 -6.21
C TYR A 65 25.35 -2.63 -7.13
N PHE A 66 24.74 -1.63 -7.78
CA PHE A 66 25.47 -0.68 -8.62
C PHE A 66 26.36 0.28 -7.82
N GLY A 67 25.93 0.72 -6.64
CA GLY A 67 26.70 1.59 -5.76
C GLY A 67 27.95 0.89 -5.21
N LEU A 68 27.85 -0.38 -4.84
CA LEU A 68 29.00 -1.20 -4.45
C LEU A 68 29.94 -1.47 -5.63
N TYR A 69 29.41 -1.72 -6.83
CA TYR A 69 30.21 -1.89 -8.04
C TYR A 69 30.97 -0.61 -8.43
N LEU A 70 30.39 0.56 -8.16
CA LEU A 70 30.93 1.88 -8.50
C LEU A 70 31.62 2.57 -7.32
N MET A 71 32.12 1.83 -6.32
CA MET A 71 32.59 2.27 -4.98
C MET A 71 33.46 3.55 -4.87
N TYR A 72 33.95 4.14 -5.96
CA TYR A 72 34.69 5.41 -5.99
C TYR A 72 34.22 6.42 -7.06
N SER A 73 33.07 6.19 -7.69
CA SER A 73 32.66 6.89 -8.92
C SER A 73 31.15 6.97 -9.14
N THR A 74 30.31 6.74 -8.12
CA THR A 74 28.87 7.04 -8.27
C THR A 74 28.70 8.54 -8.53
N PRO A 75 28.12 8.94 -9.68
CA PRO A 75 27.89 10.35 -9.95
C PRO A 75 26.90 10.90 -8.92
N PRO A 76 27.11 12.09 -8.33
CA PRO A 76 26.18 12.70 -7.36
C PRO A 76 24.72 12.78 -7.85
N LEU A 77 24.51 12.79 -9.17
CA LEU A 77 23.19 12.76 -9.80
C LEU A 77 22.45 11.45 -9.56
N LEU A 78 23.14 10.30 -9.52
CA LEU A 78 22.53 8.98 -9.32
C LEU A 78 22.00 8.83 -7.89
N ASP A 79 22.78 9.28 -6.90
CA ASP A 79 22.40 9.25 -5.49
C ASP A 79 21.17 10.15 -5.25
N ASN A 80 21.20 11.37 -5.76
CA ASN A 80 20.07 12.30 -5.68
C ASN A 80 18.80 11.72 -6.34
N ALA A 81 18.92 11.11 -7.52
CA ALA A 81 17.79 10.48 -8.20
C ALA A 81 17.19 9.33 -7.37
N PHE A 82 18.02 8.51 -6.73
CA PHE A 82 17.57 7.43 -5.86
C PHE A 82 16.79 7.96 -4.65
N TYR A 83 17.31 8.97 -3.94
CA TYR A 83 16.60 9.58 -2.82
C TYR A 83 15.29 10.26 -3.24
N CYS A 84 15.29 10.97 -4.38
CA CYS A 84 14.07 11.53 -4.96
C CYS A 84 13.04 10.45 -5.26
N PHE A 85 13.46 9.32 -5.83
CA PHE A 85 12.58 8.19 -6.07
C PHE A 85 11.94 7.66 -4.78
N LEU A 86 12.74 7.42 -3.73
CA LEU A 86 12.20 6.91 -2.45
C LEU A 86 11.17 7.86 -1.82
N ILE A 87 11.43 9.17 -1.87
CA ILE A 87 10.51 10.18 -1.35
C ILE A 87 9.21 10.19 -2.16
N VAL A 88 9.30 10.22 -3.49
CA VAL A 88 8.11 10.20 -4.36
C VAL A 88 7.32 8.91 -4.17
N TRP A 89 8.01 7.78 -4.04
CA TRP A 89 7.38 6.47 -3.80
C TRP A 89 6.61 6.43 -2.48
N LEU A 90 7.20 6.95 -1.40
CA LEU A 90 6.53 7.10 -0.11
C LEU A 90 5.32 8.03 -0.19
N ILE A 91 5.45 9.18 -0.85
CA ILE A 91 4.34 10.14 -1.00
C ILE A 91 3.19 9.51 -1.78
N VAL A 92 3.47 8.82 -2.88
CA VAL A 92 2.45 8.11 -3.67
C VAL A 92 1.74 7.07 -2.80
N TYR A 93 2.47 6.26 -2.05
CA TYR A 93 1.90 5.28 -1.13
C TYR A 93 0.96 5.93 -0.09
N VAL A 94 1.43 6.99 0.57
CA VAL A 94 0.64 7.71 1.58
C VAL A 94 -0.64 8.30 0.97
N ILE A 95 -0.55 8.91 -0.21
CA ILE A 95 -1.72 9.48 -0.91
C ILE A 95 -2.74 8.37 -1.22
N LEU A 96 -2.29 7.22 -1.74
CA LEU A 96 -3.18 6.11 -2.07
C LEU A 96 -3.86 5.54 -0.81
N CYS A 97 -3.14 5.44 0.31
CA CYS A 97 -3.72 5.05 1.61
C CYS A 97 -4.77 6.06 2.10
N ILE A 98 -4.47 7.36 2.05
CA ILE A 98 -5.41 8.41 2.49
C ILE A 98 -6.66 8.43 1.62
N VAL A 99 -6.51 8.35 0.30
CA VAL A 99 -7.65 8.32 -0.63
C VAL A 99 -8.50 7.07 -0.40
N GLY A 100 -7.87 5.90 -0.25
CA GLY A 100 -8.56 4.66 0.08
C GLY A 100 -9.32 4.74 1.41
N ALA A 101 -8.70 5.29 2.45
CA ALA A 101 -9.29 5.50 3.76
C ALA A 101 -10.49 6.46 3.72
N TYR A 102 -10.34 7.59 3.03
CA TYR A 102 -11.37 8.61 2.88
C TYR A 102 -12.60 8.03 2.16
N LYS A 103 -12.38 7.36 1.02
CA LYS A 103 -13.47 6.75 0.25
C LYS A 103 -14.18 5.62 1.00
N ALA A 104 -13.42 4.77 1.69
CA ALA A 104 -13.99 3.72 2.53
C ALA A 104 -14.81 4.30 3.71
N SER A 105 -14.37 5.42 4.30
CA SER A 105 -15.11 6.09 5.37
C SER A 105 -16.47 6.62 4.91
N GLY A 106 -16.58 7.01 3.64
CA GLY A 106 -17.82 7.38 2.98
C GLY A 106 -18.71 6.20 2.55
N GLY A 107 -18.28 4.96 2.73
CA GLY A 107 -19.01 3.76 2.30
C GLY A 107 -18.87 3.44 0.82
N GLU A 108 -17.95 4.11 0.12
CA GLU A 108 -17.70 3.84 -1.30
C GLU A 108 -16.72 2.67 -1.47
N LYS A 109 -17.11 1.64 -2.23
CA LYS A 109 -16.20 0.55 -2.66
C LYS A 109 -15.27 1.07 -3.77
N PHE A 110 -14.42 2.04 -3.44
CA PHE A 110 -13.52 2.70 -4.38
C PHE A 110 -12.35 1.80 -4.77
N LYS A 111 -12.17 1.59 -6.08
CA LYS A 111 -11.11 0.78 -6.66
C LYS A 111 -9.94 1.69 -7.03
N LEU A 112 -8.78 1.43 -6.42
CA LEU A 112 -7.55 2.06 -6.88
C LEU A 112 -7.20 1.53 -8.28
N PRO A 113 -6.66 2.36 -9.19
CA PRO A 113 -6.22 1.88 -10.50
C PRO A 113 -5.26 0.71 -10.35
N ILE A 114 -5.43 -0.33 -11.18
CA ILE A 114 -4.66 -1.59 -11.15
C ILE A 114 -4.92 -2.41 -9.89
N ILE A 115 -4.58 -1.91 -8.70
CA ILE A 115 -4.63 -2.63 -7.42
C ILE A 115 -6.06 -3.02 -7.05
N GLY A 116 -7.03 -2.13 -7.23
CA GLY A 116 -8.43 -2.42 -6.94
C GLY A 116 -9.04 -3.46 -7.86
N ASN A 117 -8.60 -3.50 -9.13
CA ASN A 117 -9.02 -4.54 -10.06
C ASN A 117 -8.43 -5.91 -9.69
N ILE A 118 -7.19 -5.95 -9.21
CA ILE A 118 -6.57 -7.17 -8.69
C ILE A 118 -7.32 -7.63 -7.43
N ALA A 119 -7.56 -6.73 -6.48
CA ALA A 119 -8.28 -7.03 -5.25
C ALA A 119 -9.68 -7.58 -5.53
N GLU A 120 -10.42 -6.97 -6.47
CA GLU A 120 -11.74 -7.46 -6.85
C GLU A 120 -11.69 -8.88 -7.45
N ARG A 121 -10.76 -9.13 -8.37
CA ARG A 121 -10.61 -10.46 -9.00
C ARG A 121 -10.26 -11.56 -8.00
N MET A 122 -9.59 -11.24 -6.90
CA MET A 122 -9.21 -12.21 -5.87
C MET A 122 -10.33 -12.53 -4.88
N ILE A 123 -11.36 -11.68 -4.78
CA ILE A 123 -12.49 -11.89 -3.86
C ILE A 123 -13.78 -12.35 -4.55
N THR A 124 -13.83 -12.27 -5.88
CA THR A 124 -14.95 -12.70 -6.72
C THR A 124 -14.71 -14.14 -7.17
#